data_AF-A0A514LK72-F1
#
_entry.id   AF-A0A514LK72-F1
#
_cell.length_a   1.000
_cell.length_b   1.000
_cell.length_c   1.000
_cell.angle_alpha   90.00
_cell.angle_beta   90.00
_cell.angle_gamma   90.00
#
_symmetry.space_group_name_H-M   'P 1'
#
loop_
_entity.id
_entity.type
_entity.pdbx_description
1 polymer ?
#
loop_
_entity_poly.entity_id
_entity_poly.type
_entity_poly.pdbx_seq_one_letter_code
_entity_poly.pdbx_strand_id
1 'polypeptide(L)' 'MGDFPELVEKRKDKIIHQLLEQNHYKVGDIHLYELTLSELEHLYDSRSTRKKQYEP' A
#
# COMPACT_ATOMS: atom_id res chain seq x y z
N MET A 1 -11.23 -9.55 -22.29
CA MET A 1 -10.50 -10.30 -21.25
C MET A 1 -10.73 -9.53 -19.97
N GLY A 2 -11.52 -10.07 -19.05
CA GLY A 2 -11.95 -9.35 -17.86
C GLY A 2 -10.82 -9.28 -16.84
N ASP A 3 -10.34 -8.08 -16.56
CA ASP A 3 -9.59 -7.76 -15.36
C ASP A 3 -10.43 -8.20 -14.16
N PHE A 4 -10.06 -9.29 -13.49
CA PHE A 4 -10.81 -9.84 -12.36
C PHE A 4 -10.76 -8.83 -11.21
N PRO A 5 -11.83 -8.05 -10.97
CA PRO A 5 -11.80 -6.98 -9.96
C PRO A 5 -11.53 -7.55 -8.56
N GLU A 6 -12.02 -8.76 -8.29
CA GLU A 6 -11.78 -9.49 -7.05
C GLU A 6 -10.30 -9.76 -6.75
N LEU A 7 -9.48 -10.01 -7.78
CA LEU A 7 -8.04 -10.24 -7.61
C LEU A 7 -7.30 -8.95 -7.26
N VAL A 8 -7.73 -7.84 -7.86
CA VAL A 8 -7.21 -6.49 -7.58
C VAL A 8 -7.58 -6.06 -6.17
N GLU A 9 -8.84 -6.25 -5.78
CA GLU A 9 -9.34 -5.94 -4.44
C GLU A 9 -8.63 -6.77 -3.37
N LYS A 10 -8.45 -8.08 -3.58
CA LYS A 10 -7.69 -8.93 -2.64
C LYS A 10 -6.25 -8.48 -2.47
N ARG A 11 -5.60 -8.01 -3.55
CA ARG A 11 -4.24 -7.47 -3.47
C ARG A 11 -4.21 -6.14 -2.71
N LYS A 12 -5.16 -5.23 -2.96
CA LYS A 12 -5.29 -3.98 -2.21
C LYS A 12 -5.45 -4.27 -0.73
N ASP A 13 -6.40 -5.13 -0.37
CA ASP A 13 -6.74 -5.44 1.01
C ASP A 13 -5.55 -6.05 1.77
N LYS A 14 -4.80 -6.94 1.11
CA LYS A 14 -3.56 -7.50 1.68
C LYS A 14 -2.53 -6.41 1.99
N ILE A 15 -2.28 -5.49 1.06
CA ILE A 15 -1.29 -4.42 1.26
C ILE A 15 -1.76 -3.46 2.36
N ILE A 16 -3.05 -3.10 2.36
CA ILE A 16 -3.65 -2.24 3.39
C ILE A 16 -3.47 -2.90 4.76
N HIS A 17 -3.80 -4.17 4.93
CA HIS A 17 -3.59 -4.88 6.19
C HIS A 17 -2.12 -4.86 6.63
N GLN A 18 -1.17 -5.11 5.74
CA GLN A 18 0.25 -5.05 6.10
C GLN A 18 0.70 -3.64 6.51
N LEU A 19 0.15 -2.59 5.88
CA LEU A 19 0.40 -1.21 6.28
C LEU A 19 -0.23 -0.89 7.64
N LEU A 20 -1.44 -1.39 7.91
CA LEU A 20 -2.13 -1.25 9.19
C LEU A 20 -1.35 -1.94 10.33
N GLU A 21 -0.79 -3.13 10.09
CA GLU A 21 0.11 -3.82 11.04
C GLU A 21 1.36 -2.99 11.37
N GLN A 22 1.83 -2.18 10.41
CA GLN A 22 2.91 -1.22 10.61
C GLN A 22 2.44 0.12 11.25
N ASN A 23 1.22 0.18 11.78
CA ASN A 23 0.58 1.40 12.31
C ASN A 23 0.41 2.52 11.28
N HIS A 24 0.34 2.19 10.00
CA HIS A 24 0.00 3.13 8.94
C HIS A 24 -1.47 2.99 8.54
N TYR A 25 -2.25 4.01 8.88
CA TYR A 25 -3.68 4.08 8.57
C TYR A 25 -3.99 5.05 7.42
N LYS A 26 -3.08 6.00 7.18
CA LYS A 26 -3.18 7.04 6.15
C LYS A 26 -1.81 7.52 5.70
N VAL A 27 -1.74 8.06 4.49
CA VAL A 27 -0.55 8.71 3.95
C VAL A 27 -0.86 10.19 3.75
N GLY A 28 -0.22 11.02 4.58
CA GLY A 28 -0.58 12.43 4.67
C GLY A 28 -2.01 12.58 5.15
N ASP A 29 -2.87 13.08 4.27
CA ASP A 29 -4.30 13.29 4.52
C ASP A 29 -5.21 12.24 3.86
N ILE A 30 -4.64 11.33 3.05
CA ILE A 30 -5.42 10.35 2.26
C ILE A 30 -5.45 8.99 2.97
N HIS A 31 -6.64 8.41 3.10
CA HIS A 31 -6.82 7.07 3.66
C HIS A 31 -6.29 5.98 2.71
N LEU A 32 -5.75 4.89 3.28
CA LEU A 32 -5.22 3.79 2.48
C LEU A 32 -6.25 3.16 1.52
N TYR A 33 -7.53 3.19 1.89
CA TYR A 33 -8.62 2.68 1.05
C TYR A 33 -8.91 3.56 -0.17
N GLU A 34 -8.60 4.85 -0.09
CA GLU A 34 -8.78 5.81 -1.18
C GLU A 34 -7.62 5.74 -2.20
N LEU A 35 -6.52 5.12 -1.84
CA LEU A 35 -5.39 4.91 -2.73
C LEU A 35 -5.67 3.81 -3.75
N THR A 36 -5.08 3.96 -4.93
CA THR A 36 -5.08 2.93 -5.96
C THR A 36 -4.14 1.78 -5.59
N LEU A 37 -4.31 0.61 -6.24
CA LEU A 37 -3.43 -0.55 -5.98
C LEU A 37 -1.96 -0.19 -6.21
N SER A 38 -1.64 0.52 -7.29
CA SER A 38 -0.26 0.93 -7.61
C SER A 38 0.33 1.89 -6.58
N GLU A 39 -0.48 2.80 -6.03
CA GLU A 39 -0.03 3.68 -4.95
C GLU A 39 0.23 2.91 -3.65
N LEU A 40 -0.65 1.97 -3.31
CA LEU A 40 -0.45 1.08 -2.16
C LEU A 40 0.81 0.24 -2.32
N GLU A 41 1.03 -0.34 -3.50
CA GLU A 41 2.24 -1.11 -3.82
C GLU A 41 3.50 -0.24 -3.70
N HIS A 42 3.49 0.97 -4.25
CA HIS A 42 4.63 1.89 -4.16
C HIS A 42 4.91 2.31 -2.70
N LEU A 43 3.87 2.58 -1.91
CA LEU A 43 4.03 2.90 -0.49
C LEU A 43 4.58 1.72 0.31
N TYR A 44 4.07 0.52 0.03
CA TYR A 44 4.53 -0.70 0.67
C TYR A 44 5.98 -1.00 0.31
N ASP A 45 6.38 -0.82 -0.95
CA ASP A 45 7.75 -1.00 -1.43
C ASP A 45 8.70 0.05 -0.82
N SER A 46 8.32 1.33 -0.90
CA SER A 46 9.08 2.44 -0.32
C SER A 46 9.28 2.31 1.20
N ARG A 47 8.31 1.74 1.92
CA ARG A 47 8.42 1.52 3.37
C ARG A 47 9.12 0.21 3.72
N SER A 48 8.96 -0.84 2.93
CA SER A 48 9.72 -2.09 3.11
C SER A 48 11.22 -1.86 2.89
N THR A 49 11.56 -0.93 2.00
CA THR A 49 12.94 -0.52 1.74
C THR A 49 13.49 0.48 2.77
N ARG A 50 12.68 1.11 3.64
CA ARG A 50 13.15 2.05 4.69
C ARG A 50 14.01 1.43 5.80
N LYS A 51 14.28 0.12 5.82
CA LYS A 51 15.41 -0.43 6.59
C LYS A 51 16.77 -0.14 5.93
N LYS A 52 16.79 0.39 4.71
CA LYS A 52 17.97 0.89 4.00
C LYS A 52 17.62 2.19 3.27
N GLN A 53 18.12 3.30 3.82
CA GLN A 53 18.47 4.52 3.09
C GLN A 53 17.36 5.57 2.89
N TYR A 54 17.32 6.49 3.86
CA TYR A 54 17.31 7.93 3.57
C TYR A 54 18.44 8.54 4.41
N GLU A 55 19.64 8.65 3.83
CA GLU A 55 20.59 9.70 4.19
C GLU A 55 20.64 10.67 2.99
N PRO A 56 20.63 12.00 3.25
CA PRO A 56 20.50 13.05 2.24
C PRO A 56 21.69 13.14 1.27
#